data_AF-A0A9P5K9J7-F1
#
_entry.id   AF-A0A9P5K9J7-F1
#
_cell.length_a   1.000
_cell.length_b   1.000
_cell.length_c   1.000
_cell.angle_alpha   90.00
_cell.angle_beta   90.00
_cell.angle_gamma   90.00
#
_symmetry.space_group_name_H-M   'P 1'
#
loop_
_entity.id
_entity.type
_entity.pdbx_description
1 polymer ?
#
loop_
_entity_poly.entity_id
_entity_poly.type
_entity_poly.pdbx_seq_one_letter_code
_entity_poly.pdbx_strand_id
1 'polypeptide(L)'
;MVNFVLGAVATLAAVAPLAAAAPAAAQAPEIFSFAKWVDGIIANPHGDNLTPEEAVEAYYKSVNASEAASLDWDYGRARKRDNADEAASPDWDYGKRDEVTEGASPEWDYGKRDEVPEAASPDWDYGRVRKRATCNTIAGTQASVADAVSCINYLAGLGSTSCVVSNAKSHFCTIGNAQITGVTSGSIPVASSCNDVARGAGYIMDACTLKDNTVQGSEFAYGNGDLLVWIRKPE
;
A
#
# COMPACT_ATOMS: atom_id res chain seq x y z
N MET A 1 -44.87 18.04 70.70
CA MET A 1 -43.46 17.63 70.85
C MET A 1 -43.22 16.45 69.92
N VAL A 2 -42.54 16.64 68.79
CA VAL A 2 -41.33 15.91 68.36
C VAL A 2 -40.68 16.73 67.24
N ASN A 3 -39.42 17.14 67.45
CA ASN A 3 -38.52 17.77 66.48
C ASN A 3 -37.86 16.69 65.63
N PHE A 4 -37.68 16.88 64.32
CA PHE A 4 -36.57 16.26 63.58
C PHE A 4 -36.07 17.15 62.43
N VAL A 5 -34.96 17.82 62.74
CA VAL A 5 -33.76 18.22 61.99
C VAL A 5 -33.75 18.08 60.45
N LEU A 6 -33.46 19.21 59.79
CA LEU A 6 -33.06 19.31 58.37
C LEU A 6 -31.71 18.64 58.11
N GLY A 7 -31.64 17.76 57.11
CA GLY A 7 -30.40 17.29 56.49
C GLY A 7 -30.19 17.99 55.14
N ALA A 8 -29.17 18.84 55.05
CA ALA A 8 -28.75 19.48 53.81
C ALA A 8 -28.05 18.45 52.90
N VAL A 9 -28.59 18.23 51.70
CA VAL A 9 -27.93 17.45 50.64
C VAL A 9 -27.06 18.42 49.82
N ALA A 10 -25.75 18.36 50.00
CA ALA A 10 -24.80 19.08 49.17
C ALA A 10 -24.64 18.35 47.83
N THR A 11 -25.17 18.94 46.75
CA THR A 11 -24.92 18.49 45.39
C THR A 11 -23.49 18.89 44.98
N LEU A 12 -22.57 17.93 44.93
CA LEU A 12 -21.31 18.08 44.21
C LEU A 12 -21.61 18.08 42.71
N ALA A 13 -21.57 19.26 42.09
CA ALA A 13 -21.46 19.36 40.64
C ALA A 13 -20.03 18.99 40.25
N ALA A 14 -19.80 17.75 39.82
CA ALA A 14 -18.57 17.35 39.17
C ALA A 14 -18.50 18.04 37.80
N VAL A 15 -17.69 19.09 37.68
CA VAL A 15 -17.33 19.68 36.39
C VAL A 15 -16.37 18.70 35.73
N ALA A 16 -16.90 17.84 34.86
CA ALA A 16 -16.07 17.02 33.98
C ALA A 16 -15.33 17.94 33.00
N PRO A 17 -14.00 17.86 32.89
CA PRO A 17 -13.31 18.55 31.82
C PRO A 17 -13.79 17.96 30.49
N LEU A 18 -14.34 18.80 29.62
CA LEU A 18 -14.48 18.51 28.19
C LEU A 18 -13.07 18.35 27.63
N ALA A 19 -12.57 17.11 27.64
CA ALA A 19 -11.43 16.74 26.83
C ALA A 19 -11.85 16.94 25.37
N ALA A 20 -11.41 18.04 24.78
CA ALA A 20 -11.49 18.23 23.34
C ALA A 20 -10.71 17.07 22.70
N ALA A 21 -11.43 16.12 22.10
CA ALA A 21 -10.81 15.09 21.30
C ALA A 21 -10.05 15.80 20.18
N ALA A 22 -8.72 15.70 20.21
CA ALA A 22 -7.89 16.11 19.08
C ALA A 22 -8.45 15.40 17.83
N PRO A 23 -8.64 16.11 16.69
CA PRO A 23 -9.10 15.46 15.48
C PRO A 23 -8.15 14.32 15.18
N ALA A 24 -8.68 13.09 15.14
CA ALA A 24 -7.94 11.93 14.67
C ALA A 24 -7.37 12.32 13.30
N ALA A 25 -6.04 12.29 13.16
CA ALA A 25 -5.40 12.54 11.89
C ALA A 25 -6.08 11.66 10.83
N ALA A 26 -6.73 12.28 9.85
CA ALA A 26 -7.39 11.55 8.78
C ALA A 26 -6.35 10.65 8.11
N GLN A 27 -6.53 9.33 8.23
CA GLN A 27 -5.65 8.37 7.58
C GLN A 27 -5.76 8.59 6.07
N ALA A 28 -4.63 8.65 5.37
CA ALA A 28 -4.64 8.74 3.92
C ALA A 28 -5.43 7.54 3.35
N PRO A 29 -6.22 7.74 2.28
CA PRO A 29 -7.00 6.66 1.69
C PRO A 29 -6.08 5.50 1.27
N GLU A 30 -6.35 4.29 1.74
CA GLU A 30 -5.64 3.08 1.31
C GLU A 30 -5.99 2.79 -0.16
N ILE A 31 -4.97 2.67 -1.00
CA ILE A 31 -5.14 2.27 -2.40
C ILE A 31 -5.31 0.75 -2.44
N PHE A 32 -6.30 0.29 -3.19
CA PHE A 32 -6.53 -1.13 -3.43
C PHE A 32 -5.29 -1.78 -4.07
N SER A 33 -4.96 -3.00 -3.61
CA SER A 33 -3.84 -3.78 -4.14
C SER A 33 -4.35 -5.10 -4.70
N PHE A 34 -4.07 -5.32 -5.98
CA PHE A 34 -4.31 -6.59 -6.67
C PHE A 34 -3.48 -7.70 -6.04
N ALA A 35 -2.23 -7.44 -5.61
CA ALA A 35 -1.43 -8.45 -4.92
C ALA A 35 -2.13 -8.93 -3.63
N LYS A 36 -2.64 -8.01 -2.81
CA LYS A 36 -3.41 -8.37 -1.60
C LYS A 36 -4.72 -9.09 -1.92
N TRP A 37 -5.42 -8.67 -2.97
CA TRP A 37 -6.64 -9.34 -3.42
C TRP A 37 -6.36 -10.80 -3.86
N VAL A 38 -5.26 -11.02 -4.59
CA VAL A 38 -4.79 -12.36 -4.95
C VAL A 38 -4.47 -13.20 -3.71
N ASP A 39 -3.79 -12.62 -2.72
CA ASP A 39 -3.53 -13.31 -1.45
C ASP A 39 -4.82 -13.71 -0.73
N GLY A 40 -5.88 -12.88 -0.81
CA GLY A 40 -7.21 -13.21 -0.32
C GLY A 40 -7.82 -14.43 -1.01
N ILE A 41 -7.79 -14.45 -2.35
CA ILE A 41 -8.27 -15.60 -3.14
C ILE A 41 -7.50 -16.86 -2.79
N ILE A 42 -6.17 -16.78 -2.66
CA ILE A 42 -5.34 -17.95 -2.35
C ILE A 42 -5.57 -18.45 -0.93
N ALA A 43 -5.72 -17.54 0.04
CA ALA A 43 -5.96 -17.90 1.43
C ALA A 43 -7.35 -18.53 1.64
N ASN A 44 -8.34 -18.08 0.88
CA ASN A 44 -9.69 -18.62 0.94
C ASN A 44 -10.33 -18.75 -0.46
N PRO A 45 -10.00 -19.81 -1.23
CA PRO A 45 -10.46 -19.97 -2.62
C PRO A 45 -11.99 -20.10 -2.78
N HIS A 46 -12.67 -20.53 -1.71
CA HIS A 46 -14.12 -20.65 -1.66
C HIS A 46 -14.78 -19.52 -0.85
N GLY A 47 -13.99 -18.52 -0.46
CA GLY A 47 -14.46 -17.33 0.22
C GLY A 47 -15.22 -16.39 -0.72
N ASP A 48 -15.96 -15.48 -0.11
CA ASP A 48 -16.60 -14.35 -0.79
C ASP A 48 -15.54 -13.29 -1.13
N ASN A 49 -14.68 -13.61 -2.09
CA ASN A 49 -13.68 -12.68 -2.62
C ASN A 49 -14.31 -11.85 -3.73
N LEU A 50 -13.85 -10.60 -3.89
CA LEU A 50 -14.29 -9.75 -5.01
C LEU A 50 -14.07 -10.47 -6.34
N THR A 51 -15.08 -10.40 -7.21
CA THR A 51 -14.95 -10.82 -8.60
C THR A 51 -13.91 -9.97 -9.34
N PRO A 52 -13.36 -10.44 -10.47
CA PRO A 52 -12.42 -9.64 -11.27
C PRO A 52 -12.92 -8.24 -11.59
N GLU A 53 -14.20 -8.12 -11.96
CA GLU A 53 -14.84 -6.85 -12.30
C GLU A 53 -14.93 -5.92 -11.07
N GLU A 54 -15.35 -6.46 -9.92
CA GLU A 54 -15.43 -5.69 -8.67
C GLU A 54 -14.04 -5.28 -8.16
N ALA A 55 -13.02 -6.11 -8.34
CA ALA A 55 -11.64 -5.78 -7.98
C ALA A 55 -11.11 -4.60 -8.81
N VAL A 56 -11.42 -4.59 -10.12
CA VAL A 56 -11.08 -3.46 -11.01
C VAL A 56 -11.82 -2.18 -10.61
N GLU A 57 -13.11 -2.28 -10.28
CA GLU A 57 -13.88 -1.14 -9.80
C GLU A 57 -13.31 -0.60 -8.47
N ALA A 58 -13.01 -1.49 -7.52
CA ALA A 58 -12.40 -1.13 -6.25
C ALA A 58 -11.05 -0.43 -6.44
N TYR A 59 -10.24 -0.89 -7.40
CA TYR A 59 -8.99 -0.24 -7.79
C TYR A 59 -9.22 1.21 -8.23
N TYR A 60 -10.03 1.44 -9.26
CA TYR A 60 -10.26 2.80 -9.77
C TYR A 60 -10.93 3.71 -8.75
N LYS A 61 -11.85 3.18 -7.94
CA LYS A 61 -12.45 3.93 -6.83
C LYS A 61 -11.40 4.38 -5.82
N SER A 62 -10.47 3.51 -5.45
CA SER A 62 -9.41 3.85 -4.50
C SER A 62 -8.41 4.85 -5.07
N VAL A 63 -8.03 4.72 -6.34
CA VAL A 63 -7.14 5.66 -7.03
C VAL A 63 -7.80 7.03 -7.13
N ASN A 64 -9.04 7.12 -7.62
CA ASN A 64 -9.76 8.38 -7.74
C ASN A 64 -9.97 9.06 -6.37
N ALA A 65 -10.23 8.28 -5.31
CA ALA A 65 -10.32 8.82 -3.95
C ALA A 65 -8.97 9.35 -3.45
N SER A 66 -7.86 8.66 -3.75
CA SER A 66 -6.51 9.12 -3.41
C SER A 66 -6.13 10.40 -4.16
N GLU A 67 -6.53 10.53 -5.43
CA GLU A 67 -6.33 11.73 -6.22
C GLU A 67 -7.15 12.89 -5.65
N ALA A 68 -8.43 12.67 -5.34
CA ALA A 68 -9.28 13.68 -4.71
C ALA A 68 -8.71 14.16 -3.36
N ALA A 69 -8.22 13.24 -2.53
CA ALA A 69 -7.60 13.56 -1.24
C ALA A 69 -6.28 14.36 -1.43
N SER A 70 -5.47 14.00 -2.43
CA SER A 70 -4.24 14.74 -2.74
C SER A 70 -4.53 16.18 -3.22
N LEU A 71 -5.57 16.36 -4.04
CA LEU A 71 -5.99 17.67 -4.50
C LEU A 71 -6.54 18.52 -3.35
N ASP A 72 -7.33 17.94 -2.44
CA ASP A 72 -7.82 18.65 -1.26
C ASP A 72 -6.66 19.15 -0.38
N TRP A 73 -5.64 18.33 -0.17
CA TRP A 73 -4.47 18.74 0.61
C TRP A 73 -3.64 19.82 -0.09
N ASP A 74 -3.55 19.80 -1.42
CA ASP A 74 -2.86 20.82 -2.22
C ASP A 74 -3.63 22.17 -2.21
N TYR A 75 -4.96 22.13 -2.39
CA TYR A 75 -5.82 23.32 -2.30
C TYR A 75 -5.95 23.87 -0.88
N GLY A 76 -5.97 23.02 0.14
CA GLY A 76 -5.96 23.43 1.55
C GLY A 76 -4.64 24.11 1.95
N ARG A 77 -3.52 23.69 1.36
CA ARG A 77 -2.22 24.37 1.48
C ARG A 77 -2.22 25.72 0.76
N ALA A 78 -2.77 25.79 -0.46
CA ALA A 78 -2.87 27.03 -1.22
C ALA A 78 -3.76 28.08 -0.49
N ARG A 79 -4.95 27.69 -0.01
CA ARG A 79 -5.82 28.59 0.78
C ARG A 79 -5.20 29.09 2.08
N LYS A 80 -4.34 28.29 2.74
CA LYS A 80 -3.61 28.76 3.92
C LYS A 80 -2.55 29.80 3.57
N ARG A 81 -2.02 29.78 2.35
CA ARG A 81 -1.05 30.77 1.86
C ARG A 81 -1.74 32.09 1.52
N ASP A 82 -2.91 32.05 0.89
CA ASP A 82 -3.63 33.26 0.44
C ASP A 82 -4.37 33.99 1.59
N ASN A 83 -4.58 33.33 2.73
CA ASN A 83 -5.08 33.94 3.98
C ASN A 83 -3.95 34.37 4.93
N ALA A 84 -2.68 34.28 4.52
CA ALA A 84 -1.52 34.69 5.30
C ALA A 84 -0.95 36.06 4.88
N ASP A 85 -1.70 36.84 4.10
CA ASP A 85 -1.36 38.23 3.78
C ASP A 85 -2.05 39.21 4.75
N GLU A 86 -1.69 39.12 6.03
CA GLU A 86 -1.64 40.24 7.00
C GLU A 86 -1.23 39.71 8.40
N ALA A 87 0.02 39.24 8.53
CA ALA A 87 0.79 39.40 9.76
C ALA A 87 2.23 38.93 9.52
N ALA A 88 3.14 39.92 9.45
CA ALA A 88 4.57 39.83 9.71
C ALA A 88 5.38 38.80 8.90
N SER A 89 6.19 39.31 7.97
CA SER A 89 7.48 38.69 7.64
C SER A 89 8.20 38.27 8.92
N PRO A 90 8.57 36.98 9.10
CA PRO A 90 9.57 36.66 10.09
C PRO A 90 10.90 37.19 9.57
N ASP A 91 11.30 38.33 10.11
CA ASP A 91 12.65 38.83 10.11
C ASP A 91 13.54 37.74 10.71
N TRP A 92 14.33 37.07 9.87
CA TRP A 92 15.37 36.17 10.36
C TRP A 92 16.52 37.06 10.85
N ASP A 93 16.39 37.58 12.06
CA ASP A 93 17.50 38.20 12.78
C ASP A 93 18.53 37.11 13.09
N TYR A 94 19.63 37.10 12.34
CA TYR A 94 20.79 36.25 12.60
C TYR A 94 21.52 36.82 13.83
N GLY A 95 20.92 36.57 15.00
CA GLY A 95 21.42 36.97 16.29
C GLY A 95 22.87 36.55 16.49
N LYS A 96 23.65 37.53 16.93
CA LYS A 96 25.10 37.47 17.14
C LYS A 96 25.57 36.25 17.92
N ARG A 97 26.64 35.64 17.41
CA ARG A 97 27.55 34.81 18.20
C ARG A 97 28.35 35.74 19.11
N ASP A 98 27.86 35.94 20.33
CA ASP A 98 28.68 36.48 21.40
C ASP A 98 29.46 35.33 22.07
N GLU A 99 30.75 35.58 22.20
CA GLU A 99 31.81 34.72 22.70
C GLU A 99 31.66 34.45 24.20
N VAL A 100 31.42 33.19 24.61
CA VAL A 100 31.55 32.76 26.02
C VAL A 100 32.05 31.29 26.10
N THR A 101 33.34 31.17 26.42
CA THR A 101 34.08 30.18 27.24
C THR A 101 33.92 28.67 27.06
N GLU A 102 35.08 28.02 26.98
CA GLU A 102 35.34 26.58 27.10
C GLU A 102 34.64 25.91 28.30
N GLY A 103 34.22 24.66 28.09
CA GLY A 103 34.13 23.67 29.17
C GLY A 103 32.72 23.23 29.58
N ALA A 104 31.99 22.54 28.70
CA ALA A 104 31.12 21.40 29.04
C ALA A 104 30.46 20.86 27.77
N SER A 105 30.91 19.70 27.28
CA SER A 105 30.06 18.89 26.39
C SER A 105 28.95 18.26 27.23
N PRO A 106 27.66 18.50 26.94
CA PRO A 106 26.63 17.66 27.52
C PRO A 106 26.74 16.27 26.89
N GLU A 107 27.11 15.31 27.74
CA GLU A 107 27.03 13.88 27.50
C GLU A 107 25.57 13.53 27.20
N TRP A 108 25.25 13.31 25.93
CA TRP A 108 23.97 12.74 25.58
C TRP A 108 24.00 11.28 26.03
N ASP A 109 23.31 11.02 27.13
CA ASP A 109 22.97 9.69 27.62
C ASP A 109 21.96 9.08 26.64
N TYR A 110 22.44 8.20 25.75
CA TYR A 110 21.55 7.33 24.97
C TYR A 110 20.91 6.36 25.96
N GLY A 111 19.78 6.81 26.52
CA GLY A 111 18.93 6.06 27.41
C GLY A 111 18.73 4.64 26.90
N LYS A 112 19.01 3.71 27.80
CA LYS A 112 18.78 2.27 27.65
C LYS A 112 17.46 2.01 26.95
N ARG A 113 17.52 1.20 25.88
CA ARG A 113 16.37 0.51 25.34
C ARG A 113 15.88 -0.46 26.42
N ASP A 114 14.92 -0.03 27.22
CA ASP A 114 14.14 -0.95 28.03
C ASP A 114 13.47 -1.95 27.10
N GLU A 115 13.53 -3.21 27.52
CA GLU A 115 13.02 -4.39 26.83
C GLU A 115 11.51 -4.23 26.60
N VAL A 116 11.12 -3.95 25.36
CA VAL A 116 9.71 -3.93 24.95
C VAL A 116 9.27 -5.37 24.70
N PRO A 117 8.21 -5.87 25.36
CA PRO A 117 7.75 -7.24 25.15
C PRO A 117 7.18 -7.39 23.74
N GLU A 118 7.57 -8.51 23.14
CA GLU A 118 7.25 -9.01 21.80
C GLU A 118 5.73 -9.11 21.58
N ALA A 119 5.13 -8.06 21.02
CA ALA A 119 3.78 -8.11 20.48
C ALA A 119 3.73 -7.34 19.15
N ALA A 120 3.86 -8.12 18.07
CA ALA A 120 3.45 -7.82 16.70
C ALA A 120 3.78 -6.40 16.17
N SER A 121 5.06 -6.17 15.87
CA SER A 121 5.44 -5.15 14.88
C SER A 121 4.87 -5.52 13.51
N PRO A 122 4.25 -4.59 12.76
CA PRO A 122 3.92 -4.83 11.36
C PRO A 122 5.23 -5.02 10.59
N ASP A 123 5.32 -6.14 9.87
CA ASP A 123 6.46 -6.54 9.05
C ASP A 123 6.69 -5.53 7.92
N TRP A 124 7.49 -4.50 8.21
CA TRP A 124 8.18 -3.74 7.18
C TRP A 124 9.49 -4.47 6.88
N ASP A 125 9.45 -5.37 5.90
CA ASP A 125 10.64 -6.03 5.33
C ASP A 125 11.55 -5.00 4.64
N TYR A 126 12.35 -4.28 5.43
CA TYR A 126 13.53 -3.55 4.98
C TYR A 126 14.77 -4.45 5.01
N GLY A 127 14.63 -5.74 4.62
CA GLY A 127 15.72 -6.72 4.61
C GLY A 127 15.88 -7.50 3.31
N ARG A 128 14.91 -7.45 2.39
CA ARG A 128 15.03 -7.99 1.03
C ARG A 128 14.83 -6.84 0.04
N VAL A 129 15.75 -6.64 -0.91
CA VAL A 129 15.56 -5.68 -2.01
C VAL A 129 14.19 -5.96 -2.63
N ARG A 130 13.26 -4.99 -2.56
CA ARG A 130 11.91 -5.13 -3.16
C ARG A 130 12.09 -5.60 -4.59
N LYS A 131 11.53 -6.76 -4.93
CA LYS A 131 11.36 -7.22 -6.31
C LYS A 131 10.64 -6.08 -7.06
N ARG A 132 11.32 -5.45 -8.02
CA ARG A 132 10.78 -4.31 -8.76
C ARG A 132 10.18 -4.84 -10.04
N ALA A 133 8.86 -4.70 -10.15
CA ALA A 133 8.20 -4.94 -11.41
C ALA A 133 8.85 -4.04 -12.48
N THR A 134 9.14 -4.63 -13.63
CA THR A 134 9.68 -3.90 -14.78
C THR A 134 8.52 -3.53 -15.69
N CYS A 135 8.18 -2.25 -15.78
CA CYS A 135 6.96 -1.78 -16.45
C CYS A 135 7.23 -1.24 -17.86
N ASN A 136 6.27 -1.45 -18.76
CA ASN A 136 6.17 -0.74 -20.05
C ASN A 136 7.45 -0.74 -20.91
N THR A 137 8.15 -1.88 -20.97
CA THR A 137 9.41 -2.00 -21.71
C THR A 137 9.21 -2.12 -23.22
N ILE A 138 8.00 -2.45 -23.69
CA ILE A 138 7.69 -2.63 -25.11
C ILE A 138 6.47 -1.79 -25.49
N ALA A 139 6.69 -0.71 -26.22
CA ALA A 139 5.63 0.19 -26.64
C ALA A 139 4.53 -0.53 -27.45
N GLY A 140 3.28 -0.19 -27.18
CA GLY A 140 2.11 -0.70 -27.91
C GLY A 140 1.73 -2.14 -27.58
N THR A 141 2.32 -2.76 -26.56
CA THR A 141 1.99 -4.13 -26.11
C THR A 141 1.25 -4.17 -24.77
N GLN A 142 0.73 -3.04 -24.31
CA GLN A 142 -0.07 -3.00 -23.09
C GLN A 142 -1.37 -3.80 -23.26
N ALA A 143 -1.72 -4.55 -22.21
CA ALA A 143 -2.95 -5.32 -22.10
C ALA A 143 -4.02 -4.52 -21.36
N SER A 144 -5.29 -4.89 -21.55
CA SER A 144 -6.40 -4.39 -20.73
C SER A 144 -6.24 -4.83 -19.27
N VAL A 145 -6.45 -3.89 -18.33
CA VAL A 145 -6.45 -4.19 -16.89
C VAL A 145 -7.50 -5.23 -16.54
N ALA A 146 -8.73 -5.11 -17.05
CA ALA A 146 -9.81 -6.04 -16.74
C ALA A 146 -9.51 -7.47 -17.19
N ASP A 147 -8.96 -7.63 -18.39
CA ASP A 147 -8.58 -8.93 -18.94
C ASP A 147 -7.43 -9.55 -18.14
N ALA A 148 -6.45 -8.74 -17.72
CA ALA A 148 -5.32 -9.19 -16.92
C ALA A 148 -5.79 -9.70 -15.55
N VAL A 149 -6.70 -8.98 -14.89
CA VAL A 149 -7.29 -9.37 -13.60
C VAL A 149 -8.07 -10.67 -13.71
N SER A 150 -8.83 -10.87 -14.80
CA SER A 150 -9.49 -12.14 -15.08
C SER A 150 -8.51 -13.29 -15.25
N CYS A 151 -7.39 -13.06 -15.93
CA CYS A 151 -6.33 -14.07 -16.05
C CYS A 151 -5.69 -14.39 -14.70
N ILE A 152 -5.46 -13.38 -13.85
CA ILE A 152 -4.93 -13.56 -12.50
C ILE A 152 -5.89 -14.40 -11.66
N ASN A 153 -7.19 -14.11 -11.70
CA ASN A 153 -8.22 -14.87 -10.99
C ASN A 153 -8.25 -16.33 -11.43
N TYR A 154 -8.17 -16.58 -12.74
CA TYR A 154 -8.07 -17.95 -13.27
C TYR A 154 -6.84 -18.68 -12.70
N LEU A 155 -5.66 -18.05 -12.74
CA LEU A 155 -4.42 -18.65 -12.23
C LEU A 155 -4.45 -18.90 -10.72
N ALA A 156 -5.03 -17.98 -9.94
CA ALA A 156 -5.22 -18.17 -8.51
C ALA A 156 -6.22 -19.30 -8.20
N GLY A 157 -7.25 -19.47 -9.03
CA GLY A 157 -8.21 -20.57 -8.93
C GLY A 157 -7.61 -21.95 -9.24
N LEU A 158 -6.50 -22.02 -10.00
CA LEU A 158 -5.77 -23.27 -10.24
C LEU A 158 -4.99 -23.75 -9.01
N GLY A 159 -4.81 -22.91 -7.99
CA GLY A 159 -4.18 -23.30 -6.74
C GLY A 159 -2.70 -23.69 -6.90
N SER A 160 -2.35 -24.82 -6.27
CA SER A 160 -0.99 -25.38 -6.31
C SER A 160 -0.65 -26.10 -7.62
N THR A 161 -1.50 -26.02 -8.66
CA THR A 161 -1.18 -26.57 -9.98
C THR A 161 0.14 -25.97 -10.50
N SER A 162 0.96 -26.82 -11.13
CA SER A 162 2.28 -26.40 -11.61
C SER A 162 2.16 -25.61 -12.92
N CYS A 163 2.56 -24.35 -12.89
CA CYS A 163 2.71 -23.49 -14.05
C CYS A 163 4.14 -23.68 -14.60
N VAL A 164 4.27 -24.47 -15.66
CA VAL A 164 5.56 -24.95 -16.20
C VAL A 164 5.97 -24.18 -17.46
N VAL A 165 7.21 -23.72 -17.47
CA VAL A 165 7.91 -23.18 -18.62
C VAL A 165 8.78 -24.28 -19.22
N SER A 166 8.26 -24.96 -20.25
CA SER A 166 8.90 -26.14 -20.88
C SER A 166 9.82 -25.78 -22.04
N ASN A 167 9.81 -24.53 -22.47
CA ASN A 167 10.71 -23.95 -23.49
C ASN A 167 11.23 -22.60 -22.96
N ALA A 168 11.70 -21.67 -23.80
CA ALA A 168 12.07 -20.33 -23.34
C ALA A 168 10.87 -19.50 -22.83
N LYS A 169 9.65 -19.80 -23.31
CA LYS A 169 8.40 -19.12 -22.98
C LYS A 169 7.26 -20.15 -22.92
N SER A 170 6.38 -20.03 -21.93
CA SER A 170 5.09 -20.72 -21.88
C SER A 170 3.95 -19.74 -21.68
N HIS A 171 2.80 -20.03 -22.27
CA HIS A 171 1.56 -19.29 -22.10
C HIS A 171 0.77 -19.92 -20.95
N PHE A 172 0.41 -19.14 -19.92
CA PHE A 172 -0.39 -19.64 -18.80
C PHE A 172 -1.85 -19.25 -18.90
N CYS A 173 -2.13 -18.03 -19.37
CA CYS A 173 -3.48 -17.55 -19.57
C CYS A 173 -3.53 -16.57 -20.74
N THR A 174 -4.65 -16.58 -21.48
CA THR A 174 -5.00 -15.53 -22.43
C THR A 174 -6.50 -15.31 -22.35
N ILE A 175 -6.91 -14.10 -21.98
CA ILE A 175 -8.31 -13.67 -21.90
C ILE A 175 -8.36 -12.30 -22.57
N GLY A 176 -9.28 -12.12 -23.53
CA GLY A 176 -9.41 -10.87 -24.28
C GLY A 176 -8.08 -10.38 -24.86
N ASN A 177 -7.67 -9.17 -24.48
CA ASN A 177 -6.42 -8.54 -24.87
C ASN A 177 -5.29 -8.72 -23.85
N ALA A 178 -5.44 -9.55 -22.82
CA ALA A 178 -4.37 -9.85 -21.87
C ALA A 178 -3.82 -11.27 -22.03
N GLN A 179 -2.50 -11.37 -21.94
CA GLN A 179 -1.78 -12.63 -21.89
C GLN A 179 -0.81 -12.62 -20.70
N ILE A 180 -0.86 -13.68 -19.90
CA ILE A 180 0.12 -13.94 -18.84
C ILE A 180 1.01 -15.10 -19.30
N THR A 181 2.30 -14.84 -19.37
CA THR A 181 3.32 -15.82 -19.80
C THR A 181 4.39 -15.99 -18.73
N GLY A 182 5.00 -17.17 -18.71
CA GLY A 182 6.23 -17.43 -17.98
C GLY A 182 7.40 -17.46 -18.95
N VAL A 183 8.50 -16.81 -18.59
CA VAL A 183 9.74 -16.75 -19.34
C VAL A 183 10.89 -17.18 -18.43
N THR A 184 11.85 -17.90 -19.00
CA THR A 184 13.11 -18.23 -18.32
C THR A 184 14.28 -18.09 -19.26
N SER A 185 15.43 -17.67 -18.72
CA SER A 185 16.73 -17.68 -19.40
C SER A 185 17.67 -18.75 -18.85
N GLY A 186 17.20 -19.56 -17.89
CA GLY A 186 17.99 -20.58 -17.19
C GLY A 186 17.71 -22.00 -17.67
N SER A 187 17.87 -22.96 -16.76
CA SER A 187 17.59 -24.37 -17.02
C SER A 187 16.10 -24.62 -17.24
N ILE A 188 15.78 -25.30 -18.33
CA ILE A 188 14.43 -25.70 -18.71
C ILE A 188 14.27 -27.20 -18.43
N PRO A 189 13.12 -27.67 -17.89
CA PRO A 189 11.94 -26.87 -17.53
C PRO A 189 12.12 -26.14 -16.19
N VAL A 190 11.53 -24.95 -16.09
CA VAL A 190 11.32 -24.26 -14.81
C VAL A 190 9.83 -24.25 -14.48
N ALA A 191 9.48 -24.37 -13.21
CA ALA A 191 8.10 -24.38 -12.78
C ALA A 191 7.91 -23.62 -11.47
N SER A 192 6.72 -23.05 -11.30
CA SER A 192 6.24 -22.49 -10.05
C SER A 192 4.79 -22.92 -9.83
N SER A 193 4.21 -22.64 -8.65
CA SER A 193 2.77 -22.82 -8.48
C SER A 193 2.01 -21.72 -9.24
N CYS A 194 0.84 -22.03 -9.79
CA CYS A 194 0.03 -21.00 -10.46
C CYS A 194 -0.44 -19.91 -9.49
N ASN A 195 -0.58 -20.22 -8.20
CA ASN A 195 -0.74 -19.22 -7.13
C ASN A 195 0.44 -18.24 -7.04
N ASP A 196 1.68 -18.70 -7.12
CA ASP A 196 2.86 -17.82 -7.07
C ASP A 196 3.00 -16.97 -8.34
N VAL A 197 2.59 -17.52 -9.49
CA VAL A 197 2.47 -16.78 -10.74
C VAL A 197 1.40 -15.70 -10.61
N ALA A 198 0.23 -16.02 -10.05
CA ALA A 198 -0.85 -15.07 -9.81
C ALA A 198 -0.42 -13.94 -8.87
N ARG A 199 0.32 -14.24 -7.79
CA ARG A 199 0.90 -13.22 -6.89
C ARG A 199 1.84 -12.29 -7.63
N GLY A 200 2.78 -12.87 -8.40
CA GLY A 200 3.72 -12.09 -9.23
C GLY A 200 2.98 -11.17 -10.19
N ALA A 201 1.92 -11.68 -10.84
CA ALA A 201 1.06 -10.87 -11.69
C ALA A 201 0.30 -9.78 -10.93
N GLY A 202 -0.22 -10.05 -9.73
CA GLY A 202 -0.83 -9.03 -8.86
C GLY A 202 0.13 -7.89 -8.52
N TYR A 203 1.40 -8.20 -8.24
CA TYR A 203 2.43 -7.16 -8.03
C TYR A 203 2.70 -6.33 -9.28
N ILE A 204 2.68 -6.94 -10.48
CA ILE A 204 2.80 -6.21 -11.74
C ILE A 204 1.62 -5.25 -11.91
N MET A 205 0.39 -5.69 -11.59
CA MET A 205 -0.79 -4.82 -11.66
C MET A 205 -0.65 -3.61 -10.72
N ASP A 206 -0.21 -3.82 -9.48
CA ASP A 206 -0.03 -2.73 -8.50
C ASP A 206 1.02 -1.70 -8.93
N ALA A 207 2.08 -2.16 -9.60
CA ALA A 207 3.21 -1.30 -9.95
C ALA A 207 3.12 -0.68 -11.35
N CYS A 208 2.49 -1.38 -12.31
CA CYS A 208 2.59 -1.06 -13.73
C CYS A 208 1.26 -0.66 -14.39
N THR A 209 0.16 -0.61 -13.63
CA THR A 209 -1.13 -0.16 -14.17
C THR A 209 -1.08 1.33 -14.50
N LEU A 210 -1.47 1.66 -15.72
CA LEU A 210 -1.56 3.02 -16.22
C LEU A 210 -2.97 3.58 -16.07
N LYS A 211 -3.07 4.91 -16.10
CA LYS A 211 -4.34 5.65 -16.00
C LYS A 211 -5.27 5.43 -17.20
N ASP A 212 -4.77 4.90 -18.31
CA ASP A 212 -5.53 4.60 -19.53
C ASP A 212 -6.18 3.21 -19.52
N ASN A 213 -6.23 2.57 -18.35
CA ASN A 213 -6.77 1.22 -18.13
C ASN A 213 -5.97 0.11 -18.81
N THR A 214 -4.68 0.36 -19.03
CA THR A 214 -3.76 -0.64 -19.57
C THR A 214 -2.65 -1.00 -18.58
N VAL A 215 -2.06 -2.18 -18.79
CA VAL A 215 -0.97 -2.69 -17.97
C VAL A 215 0.04 -3.43 -18.82
N GLN A 216 1.31 -3.24 -18.51
CA GLN A 216 2.39 -4.05 -19.05
C GLN A 216 3.54 -4.09 -18.06
N GLY A 217 3.99 -5.29 -17.75
CA GLY A 217 5.21 -5.44 -16.99
C GLY A 217 5.54 -6.88 -16.68
N SER A 218 6.75 -7.07 -16.17
CA SER A 218 7.27 -8.36 -15.71
C SER A 218 7.72 -8.32 -14.27
N GLU A 219 7.54 -9.44 -13.58
CA GLU A 219 8.07 -9.70 -12.25
C GLU A 219 8.25 -11.21 -12.07
N PHE A 220 9.20 -11.62 -11.23
CA PHE A 220 9.38 -13.02 -10.89
C PHE A 220 8.22 -13.56 -10.04
N ALA A 221 7.86 -14.81 -10.27
CA ALA A 221 6.94 -15.53 -9.39
C ALA A 221 7.42 -15.47 -7.92
N TYR A 222 6.46 -15.37 -6.99
CA TYR A 222 6.77 -15.11 -5.58
C TYR A 222 7.60 -16.24 -4.93
N GLY A 223 7.29 -17.50 -5.25
CA GLY A 223 7.88 -18.69 -4.64
C GLY A 223 9.35 -18.95 -5.00
N ASN A 224 9.62 -19.37 -6.24
CA ASN A 224 10.95 -19.84 -6.65
C ASN A 224 11.85 -18.75 -7.25
N GLY A 225 11.31 -17.64 -7.73
CA GLY A 225 12.12 -16.54 -8.27
C GLY A 225 12.85 -16.83 -9.60
N ASP A 226 12.73 -18.03 -10.16
CA ASP A 226 13.41 -18.44 -11.42
C ASP A 226 12.50 -18.34 -12.67
N LEU A 227 11.24 -17.97 -12.44
CA LEU A 227 10.21 -17.86 -13.47
C LEU A 227 9.76 -16.40 -13.55
N LEU A 228 10.08 -15.73 -14.65
CA LEU A 228 9.65 -14.37 -14.92
C LEU A 228 8.23 -14.39 -15.47
N VAL A 229 7.29 -13.82 -14.72
CA VAL A 229 5.90 -13.64 -15.14
C VAL A 229 5.82 -12.36 -15.96
N TRP A 230 5.09 -12.38 -17.07
CA TRP A 230 4.95 -11.24 -17.95
C TRP A 230 3.49 -11.02 -18.36
N ILE A 231 3.01 -9.78 -18.18
CA ILE A 231 1.69 -9.32 -18.61
C ILE A 231 1.84 -8.39 -19.81
N ARG A 232 1.21 -8.74 -20.92
CA ARG A 232 1.13 -7.93 -22.15
C ARG A 232 0.01 -8.44 -23.05
N LYS A 233 -0.27 -7.72 -24.14
CA LYS A 233 -1.20 -8.21 -25.15
C LYS A 233 -0.69 -9.49 -25.83
N PRO A 234 -1.59 -10.38 -26.30
CA PRO A 234 -1.19 -11.53 -27.11
C PRO A 234 -0.37 -11.10 -28.34
N GLU A 235 0.66 -11.88 -28.66
CA GLU A 235 1.47 -11.76 -29.89
C GLU A 235 0.73 -12.31 -31.10
#